data_AF-W1Y3W0-F1
#
_entry.id   AF-W1Y3W0-F1
#
_cell.length_a   1.000
_cell.length_b   1.000
_cell.length_c   1.000
_cell.angle_alpha   90.00
_cell.angle_beta   90.00
_cell.angle_gamma   90.00
#
_symmetry.space_group_name_H-M   'P 1'
#
loop_
_entity.id
_entity.type
_entity.pdbx_description
1 polymer ?
#
loop_
_entity_poly.entity_id
_entity_poly.type
_entity_poly.pdbx_seq_one_letter_code
_entity_poly.pdbx_strand_id
1 'polypeptide(L)' 'LGGDVRLTSETLKLALAKGLQDAGVDVLDIGMSGTEEIYFATFHLGVDGGIEVTASHNPMDYNGMKLVR' A
#
# COMPACT_ATOMS: atom_id res chain seq x y z
N LEU A 1 4.53 -1.11 1.64
CA LEU A 1 3.42 -0.34 1.04
C LEU A 1 3.52 -0.42 -0.47
N GLY A 2 2.39 -0.47 -1.15
CA GLY A 2 2.27 -0.46 -2.61
C GLY A 2 1.01 0.27 -3.01
N GLY A 3 0.87 0.57 -4.31
CA GLY A 3 -0.33 1.20 -4.81
C GLY A 3 -0.59 0.94 -6.28
N ASP A 4 -1.87 0.95 -6.64
CA ASP A 4 -2.30 0.79 -8.03
C ASP A 4 -2.18 2.11 -8.84
N VAL A 5 -2.65 2.04 -10.08
CA VAL A 5 -2.56 3.13 -11.08
C VAL A 5 -3.53 4.29 -10.86
N ARG A 6 -4.33 4.33 -9.78
CA ARG A 6 -5.24 5.47 -9.56
C ARG A 6 -4.45 6.75 -9.30
N LEU A 7 -4.96 7.85 -9.85
CA LEU A 7 -4.41 9.19 -9.65
C LEU A 7 -4.33 9.59 -8.17
N THR A 8 -5.21 9.02 -7.33
CA THR A 8 -5.25 9.27 -5.88
C THR A 8 -4.38 8.30 -5.06
N SER A 9 -3.92 7.18 -5.64
CA SER A 9 -3.20 6.13 -4.89
C SER A 9 -1.86 6.61 -4.35
N GLU A 10 -1.08 7.35 -5.14
CA GLU A 10 0.23 7.85 -4.68
C GLU A 10 0.09 8.79 -3.47
N THR A 11 -0.85 9.73 -3.51
CA THR A 11 -1.06 10.67 -2.39
C THR A 11 -1.55 9.95 -1.14
N LEU A 12 -2.46 8.98 -1.30
CA LEU A 12 -2.94 8.16 -0.17
C LEU A 12 -1.83 7.28 0.41
N LYS A 13 -0.99 6.67 -0.43
CA LYS A 13 0.15 5.84 -0.02
C LYS A 13 1.19 6.65 0.75
N LEU A 14 1.52 7.87 0.30
CA LEU A 14 2.46 8.75 0.99
C LEU A 14 1.91 9.25 2.33
N ALA A 15 0.62 9.58 2.40
CA ALA A 15 -0.03 9.95 3.67
C ALA A 15 -0.05 8.78 4.65
N LEU A 16 -0.32 7.56 4.17
CA LEU A 16 -0.25 6.34 4.95
C LEU A 16 1.17 6.07 5.46
N ALA A 17 2.18 6.17 4.59
CA ALA A 17 3.59 6.02 4.95
C ALA A 17 3.98 6.99 6.08
N LYS A 18 3.60 8.26 5.94
CA LYS A 18 3.85 9.28 6.95
C LYS A 18 3.21 8.92 8.30
N GLY A 19 1.93 8.52 8.31
CA GLY A 19 1.25 8.14 9.55
C GLY A 19 1.89 6.93 10.25
N LEU A 20 2.38 5.96 9.48
CA LEU A 20 3.12 4.81 10.01
C LEU A 20 4.48 5.23 10.61
N GLN A 21 5.23 6.08 9.89
CA GLN A 21 6.52 6.60 10.36
C GLN A 21 6.39 7.47 11.61
N ASP A 22 5.35 8.32 11.68
CA ASP A 22 5.04 9.12 12.87
C ASP A 22 4.72 8.24 14.10
N ALA A 23 4.24 7.02 13.87
CA ALA A 23 4.01 6.00 14.90
C ALA A 23 5.24 5.12 15.21
N GLY A 24 6.39 5.39 14.58
CA GLY A 24 7.63 4.65 14.81
C GLY A 24 7.78 3.36 13.98
N VAL A 25 7.02 3.20 12.89
CA VAL A 25 7.12 2.05 11.98
C VAL A 25 8.07 2.36 10.82
N ASP A 26 9.02 1.46 10.56
CA ASP A 26 9.83 1.50 9.34
C ASP A 26 8.98 1.12 8.12
N VAL A 27 9.00 1.98 7.09
CA VAL A 27 8.18 1.80 5.89
C VAL A 27 9.07 1.45 4.70
N LEU A 28 8.83 0.27 4.13
CA LEU A 28 9.31 -0.09 2.80
C LEU A 28 8.21 0.18 1.75
N ASP A 29 8.47 1.09 0.82
CA ASP A 29 7.61 1.35 -0.33
C ASP A 29 8.15 0.62 -1.57
N ILE A 30 7.35 -0.28 -2.15
CA ILE A 30 7.71 -1.02 -3.37
C ILE A 30 7.23 -0.31 -4.65
N GLY A 31 6.59 0.85 -4.52
CA GLY A 31 6.20 1.69 -5.64
C GLY A 31 4.78 1.43 -6.13
N MET A 32 4.61 1.49 -7.45
CA MET A 32 3.38 1.12 -8.14
C MET A 32 3.40 -0.39 -8.39
N SER A 33 2.40 -1.10 -7.91
CA SER A 33 2.40 -2.57 -7.83
C SER A 33 1.01 -3.15 -8.03
N GLY A 34 0.95 -4.45 -8.32
CA GLY A 34 -0.25 -5.26 -8.12
C GLY A 34 -0.46 -5.65 -6.65
N THR A 35 -1.68 -6.03 -6.29
CA THR A 35 -2.01 -6.49 -4.93
C THR A 35 -1.18 -7.72 -4.54
N GLU A 36 -0.96 -8.64 -5.48
CA GLU A 36 -0.18 -9.86 -5.26
C GLU A 36 1.29 -9.59 -4.93
N GLU A 37 1.86 -8.47 -5.40
CA GLU A 37 3.24 -8.09 -5.10
C GLU A 37 3.39 -7.66 -3.65
N ILE A 38 2.37 -7.03 -3.05
CA ILE A 38 2.37 -6.76 -1.61
C ILE A 38 2.31 -8.05 -0.81
N TYR A 39 1.48 -9.01 -1.21
CA TYR A 39 1.43 -10.31 -0.53
C TYR A 39 2.77 -11.03 -0.61
N PHE A 40 3.37 -11.07 -1.81
CA PHE A 40 4.66 -11.68 -2.03
C PHE A 40 5.76 -10.96 -1.23
N ALA A 41 5.85 -9.64 -1.32
CA ALA A 41 6.89 -8.84 -0.66
C ALA A 41 6.77 -8.93 0.87
N THR A 42 5.57 -8.89 1.43
CA THR A 42 5.37 -9.02 2.88
C THR A 42 5.93 -10.35 3.39
N PHE A 43 5.61 -11.45 2.74
CA PHE A 43 6.17 -12.76 3.09
C PHE A 43 7.66 -12.88 2.79
N HIS A 44 8.09 -12.48 1.60
CA HIS A 44 9.45 -12.69 1.09
C HIS A 44 10.50 -11.87 1.85
N LEU A 45 10.15 -10.64 2.24
CA LEU A 45 11.03 -9.74 2.98
C LEU A 45 10.93 -9.91 4.49
N GLY A 46 9.98 -10.72 4.97
CA GLY A 46 9.78 -10.98 6.40
C GLY A 46 9.40 -9.73 7.20
N VAL A 47 8.63 -8.82 6.60
CA VAL A 47 8.12 -7.61 7.28
C VAL A 47 6.82 -7.92 8.03
N ASP A 48 6.50 -7.11 9.05
CA ASP A 48 5.36 -7.37 9.95
C ASP A 48 3.98 -7.23 9.29
N GLY A 49 3.90 -6.62 8.11
CA GLY A 49 2.65 -6.45 7.39
C GLY A 49 2.79 -5.75 6.03
N GLY A 50 1.67 -5.71 5.32
CA GLY A 50 1.57 -5.14 3.98
C GLY A 50 0.27 -4.38 3.79
N ILE A 51 0.34 -3.26 3.09
CA ILE A 51 -0.84 -2.51 2.68
C ILE A 51 -0.69 -2.13 1.21
N GLU A 52 -1.68 -2.55 0.43
CA GLU A 52 -1.87 -2.15 -0.97
C GLU A 52 -2.96 -1.07 -1.04
N VAL A 53 -2.61 0.10 -1.59
CA VAL A 53 -3.58 1.17 -1.88
C VAL A 53 -4.18 0.91 -3.26
N THR A 54 -5.44 0.47 -3.30
CA THR A 54 -6.10 0.12 -4.56
C THR A 54 -7.61 0.30 -4.50
N ALA A 55 -8.18 0.70 -5.64
CA ALA A 55 -9.62 0.75 -5.84
C ALA A 55 -10.19 -0.53 -6.46
N SER A 56 -9.34 -1.51 -6.81
CA SER A 56 -9.71 -2.69 -7.61
C SER A 56 -10.47 -2.29 -8.89
N HIS A 57 -11.79 -2.46 -8.90
CA HIS A 57 -12.67 -2.19 -10.03
C HIS A 57 -13.76 -1.16 -9.69
N ASN A 58 -13.65 -0.46 -8.56
CA ASN A 58 -14.64 0.54 -8.14
C ASN A 58 -14.69 1.74 -9.11
N PRO A 59 -15.71 2.60 -9.04
CA PRO A 59 -15.77 3.83 -9.84
C PRO A 59 -14.54 4.75 -9.67
N MET A 60 -14.34 5.70 -10.60
CA MET A 60 -13.11 6.51 -10.67
C MET A 60 -12.84 7.36 -9.43
N ASP A 61 -13.89 7.81 -8.75
CA ASP A 61 -13.88 8.64 -7.55
C ASP A 61 -13.68 7.85 -6.25
N TYR A 62 -13.52 6.52 -6.33
CA TYR A 62 -13.23 5.65 -5.20
C TYR A 62 -11.74 5.28 -5.11
N ASN A 63 -11.30 5.00 -3.89
CA ASN A 63 -10.05 4.31 -3.60
C ASN A 63 -10.21 3.49 -2.30
N GLY A 64 -9.21 2.69 -1.94
CA GLY A 64 -9.27 1.80 -0.79
C GLY A 64 -7.91 1.22 -0.42
N MET A 65 -7.91 0.33 0.58
CA MET A 65 -6.72 -0.34 1.07
C MET A 65 -7.02 -1.82 1.36
N LYS A 66 -6.07 -2.70 1.07
CA LYS A 66 -6.07 -4.10 1.52
C LYS A 66 -4.91 -4.30 2.50
N LEU A 67 -5.18 -4.84 3.68
CA LEU A 67 -4.20 -4.99 4.76
C LEU A 67 -3.93 -6.47 5.05
N VAL A 68 -2.66 -6.81 5.24
CA VAL A 68 -2.20 -8.17 5.60
C VAL A 68 -1.12 -8.13 6.69
N ARG A 69 -0.94 -9.24 7.38
CA ARG A 69 0.16 -9.55 8.30
C ARG A 69 0.70 -10.94 7.98
#